data_AF-A0A964HWG6-F1
#
_entry.id   AF-A0A964HWG6-F1
#
_cell.length_a   1.000
_cell.length_b   1.000
_cell.length_c   1.000
_cell.angle_alpha   90.00
_cell.angle_beta   90.00
_cell.angle_gamma   90.00
#
_symmetry.space_group_name_H-M   'P 1'
#
loop_
_entity.id
_entity.type
_entity.pdbx_description
1 polymer ?
#
loop_
_entity_poly.entity_id
_entity_poly.type
_entity_poly.pdbx_seq_one_letter_code
_entity_poly.pdbx_strand_id
1 'polypeptide(L)'
;MVTLADKQAPRLTPALVLTAALALGAAAMLTACSAPAVDNACDISGTRTEMDHIISESGLVVASVDLAVCADSWTYVVATINGPGSEPSSDRFLFRQDTDMLVLMAPESVCENQAGNSDGLPVVPDQLRAQVCDS
;
A
#
# COMPACT_ATOMS: atom_id res chain seq x y z
N MET A 1 -67.19 18.50 -9.72
CA MET A 1 -67.29 19.95 -9.98
C MET A 1 -65.96 20.59 -9.61
N VAL A 2 -65.51 21.51 -10.45
CA VAL A 2 -64.17 22.13 -10.54
C VAL A 2 -64.11 23.40 -9.68
N THR A 3 -62.95 23.67 -9.05
CA THR A 3 -62.25 24.99 -8.91
C THR A 3 -60.96 24.77 -8.10
N LEU A 4 -59.74 24.79 -8.64
CA LEU A 4 -58.88 25.88 -9.20
C LEU A 4 -58.59 27.06 -8.26
N ALA A 5 -57.39 26.98 -7.67
CA ALA A 5 -56.36 28.00 -7.43
C ALA A 5 -56.71 29.33 -6.75
N ASP A 6 -56.00 29.60 -5.64
CA ASP A 6 -55.57 30.97 -5.33
C ASP A 6 -54.06 31.03 -5.07
N LYS A 7 -53.47 32.10 -5.60
CA LYS A 7 -52.05 32.40 -5.74
C LYS A 7 -51.59 33.20 -4.51
N GLN A 8 -50.46 32.84 -3.91
CA GLN A 8 -49.48 33.86 -3.47
C GLN A 8 -48.10 33.27 -3.14
N ALA A 9 -47.13 33.56 -4.00
CA ALA A 9 -45.72 33.77 -3.68
C ALA A 9 -45.42 35.23 -4.08
N PRO A 10 -44.54 36.01 -3.41
CA PRO A 10 -43.10 35.72 -3.20
C PRO A 10 -42.59 36.16 -1.79
N ARG A 11 -41.39 35.85 -1.27
CA ARG A 11 -39.99 36.14 -1.67
C ARG A 11 -39.09 35.31 -0.71
N LEU A 12 -38.16 34.43 -1.15
CA LEU A 12 -36.70 34.68 -1.29
C LEU A 12 -36.15 35.65 -0.21
N THR A 13 -35.19 35.34 0.67
CA THR A 13 -34.00 34.45 0.71
C THR A 13 -33.40 34.55 2.15
N PRO A 14 -32.20 34.03 2.47
CA PRO A 14 -31.73 32.64 2.50
C PRO A 14 -30.99 32.33 3.84
N ALA A 15 -30.29 31.20 3.88
CA ALA A 15 -29.20 30.89 4.82
C ALA A 15 -29.60 30.48 6.24
N LEU A 16 -29.74 29.16 6.42
CA LEU A 16 -28.70 28.48 7.17
C LEU A 16 -28.54 27.06 6.64
N VAL A 17 -27.48 26.89 5.86
CA VAL A 17 -26.92 25.60 5.49
C VAL A 17 -26.37 24.98 6.77
N LEU A 18 -27.02 23.94 7.27
CA LEU A 18 -26.31 22.91 8.04
C LEU A 18 -26.69 21.55 7.46
N THR A 19 -25.81 21.12 6.55
CA THR A 19 -25.59 19.75 6.11
C THR A 19 -25.40 18.83 7.30
N ALA A 20 -26.36 17.93 7.53
CA ALA A 20 -26.18 16.72 8.32
C ALA A 20 -27.16 15.63 7.84
N ALA A 21 -26.88 15.10 6.66
CA ALA A 21 -27.36 13.82 6.16
C ALA A 21 -26.12 13.23 5.44
N LEU A 22 -25.70 11.99 5.61
CA LEU A 22 -26.43 10.77 5.87
C LEU A 22 -25.59 9.83 6.74
N ALA A 23 -26.25 9.24 7.74
CA ALA A 23 -25.91 7.90 8.21
C ALA A 23 -26.49 6.89 7.20
N LEU A 24 -25.61 6.24 6.44
CA LEU A 24 -25.82 4.99 5.71
C LEU A 24 -24.53 4.20 5.99
N GLY A 25 -24.52 3.07 6.67
CA GLY A 25 -25.50 2.00 6.61
C GLY A 25 -24.80 0.80 6.00
N ALA A 26 -24.57 -0.22 6.84
CA ALA A 26 -24.37 -1.62 6.48
C ALA A 26 -23.14 -2.00 5.64
N ALA A 27 -22.17 -2.60 6.33
CA ALA A 27 -21.74 -3.97 6.07
C ALA A 27 -21.89 -4.47 4.62
N ALA A 28 -20.98 -4.04 3.75
CA ALA A 28 -20.63 -4.83 2.59
C ALA A 28 -19.62 -5.89 3.04
N MET A 29 -20.11 -7.00 3.58
CA MET A 29 -19.39 -8.28 3.55
C MET A 29 -19.40 -8.76 2.09
N LEU A 30 -18.67 -8.05 1.25
CA LEU A 30 -18.23 -8.57 -0.03
C LEU A 30 -17.09 -9.52 0.32
N THR A 31 -17.19 -10.76 -0.14
CA THR A 31 -16.03 -11.63 -0.33
C THR A 31 -15.02 -10.86 -1.17
N ALA A 32 -14.18 -10.07 -0.50
CA ALA A 32 -13.08 -9.37 -1.11
C ALA A 32 -12.13 -10.47 -1.56
N CYS A 33 -12.11 -10.75 -2.86
CA CYS A 33 -10.81 -11.03 -3.47
C CYS A 33 -9.95 -9.85 -3.05
N SER A 34 -9.07 -10.06 -2.06
CA SER A 34 -8.15 -9.06 -1.57
C SER A 34 -7.32 -8.62 -2.77
N ALA A 35 -7.69 -7.50 -3.39
CA ALA A 35 -6.87 -6.92 -4.42
C ALA A 35 -5.50 -6.60 -3.78
N PRO A 36 -4.39 -6.75 -4.51
CA PRO A 36 -3.09 -6.39 -4.00
C PRO A 36 -3.10 -4.99 -3.39
N ALA A 37 -2.59 -4.86 -2.17
CA ALA A 37 -2.49 -3.58 -1.49
C ALA A 37 -1.20 -2.89 -1.95
N VAL A 38 -1.23 -2.37 -3.17
CA VAL A 38 -0.08 -1.74 -3.81
C VAL A 38 -0.27 -0.23 -3.81
N ASP A 39 0.65 0.50 -3.18
CA ASP A 39 0.66 1.96 -3.25
C ASP A 39 1.02 2.42 -4.66
N ASN A 40 0.22 3.33 -5.23
CA ASN A 40 0.45 3.91 -6.56
C ASN A 40 1.73 4.75 -6.63
N ALA A 41 2.27 5.18 -5.49
CA ALA A 41 3.55 5.90 -5.42
C ALA A 41 4.77 4.99 -5.62
N CYS A 42 4.61 3.67 -5.54
CA CYS A 42 5.71 2.71 -5.67
C CYS A 42 6.08 2.45 -7.13
N ASP A 43 7.39 2.44 -7.44
CA ASP A 43 7.89 1.85 -8.69
C ASP A 43 7.93 0.32 -8.60
N ILE A 44 6.79 -0.29 -8.88
CA ILE A 44 6.63 -1.75 -8.87
C ILE A 44 7.36 -2.42 -10.05
N SER A 45 7.52 -1.71 -11.17
CA SER A 45 8.20 -2.28 -12.33
C SER A 45 9.69 -2.46 -12.07
N GLY A 46 10.34 -1.43 -11.53
CA GLY A 46 11.74 -1.51 -11.09
C GLY A 46 11.91 -2.54 -9.98
N THR A 47 11.04 -2.50 -8.97
CA THR A 47 11.11 -3.44 -7.83
C THR A 47 10.92 -4.90 -8.26
N ARG A 48 9.99 -5.18 -9.18
CA ARG A 48 9.80 -6.53 -9.71
C ARG A 48 11.01 -7.02 -10.50
N THR A 49 11.62 -6.14 -11.28
CA THR A 49 12.83 -6.47 -12.04
C THR A 49 13.96 -6.89 -11.10
N GLU A 50 14.14 -6.16 -9.99
CA GLU A 50 15.16 -6.51 -8.99
C GLU A 50 14.82 -7.81 -8.25
N MET A 51 13.56 -8.03 -7.87
CA MET A 51 13.14 -9.31 -7.28
C MET A 51 13.39 -10.49 -8.23
N ASP A 52 13.00 -10.38 -9.50
CA ASP A 52 13.26 -11.41 -10.51
C ASP A 52 14.77 -11.64 -10.70
N HIS A 53 15.59 -10.58 -10.67
CA HIS A 53 17.05 -10.70 -10.73
C HIS A 53 17.60 -11.50 -9.54
N ILE A 54 17.18 -11.17 -8.31
CA ILE A 54 17.61 -11.85 -7.07
C ILE A 54 17.28 -13.35 -7.09
N ILE A 55 16.09 -13.72 -7.58
CA ILE A 55 15.63 -15.11 -7.51
C ILE A 55 15.91 -15.92 -8.79
N SER A 56 16.40 -15.27 -9.85
CA SER A 56 16.60 -15.87 -11.19
C SER A 56 17.47 -17.12 -11.18
N GLU A 57 18.54 -17.12 -10.40
CA GLU A 57 19.49 -18.25 -10.31
C GLU A 57 18.89 -19.48 -9.62
N SER A 58 17.82 -19.28 -8.84
CA SER A 58 17.14 -20.36 -8.09
C SER A 58 16.02 -21.03 -8.90
N GLY A 59 15.78 -20.61 -10.14
CA GLY A 59 14.67 -21.10 -10.95
C GLY A 59 13.28 -20.71 -10.41
N LEU A 60 13.23 -19.69 -9.55
CA LEU A 60 12.01 -19.14 -8.99
C LEU A 60 11.52 -17.97 -9.85
N VAL A 61 10.25 -17.62 -9.74
CA VAL A 61 9.64 -16.49 -10.44
C VAL A 61 8.70 -15.72 -9.52
N VAL A 62 8.67 -14.39 -9.66
CA VAL A 62 7.65 -13.57 -9.00
C VAL A 62 6.31 -13.79 -9.69
N ALA A 63 5.37 -14.43 -9.02
CA ALA A 63 4.02 -14.68 -9.55
C ALA A 63 3.15 -13.42 -9.43
N SER A 64 3.09 -12.84 -8.23
CA SER A 64 2.35 -11.61 -7.93
C SER A 64 3.08 -10.76 -6.90
N VAL A 65 2.81 -9.46 -6.93
CA VAL A 65 3.10 -8.54 -5.83
C VAL A 65 1.79 -8.34 -5.09
N ASP A 66 1.74 -8.72 -3.83
CA ASP A 66 0.50 -8.79 -3.03
C ASP A 66 0.36 -7.55 -2.13
N LEU A 67 1.48 -6.99 -1.67
CA LEU A 67 1.56 -5.75 -0.91
C LEU A 67 2.79 -4.98 -1.39
N ALA A 68 2.65 -3.67 -1.56
CA ALA A 68 3.80 -2.79 -1.73
C ALA A 68 3.52 -1.46 -1.04
N VAL A 69 4.43 -1.07 -0.15
CA VAL A 69 4.38 0.19 0.61
C VAL A 69 5.71 0.91 0.42
N CYS A 70 5.65 2.17 0.02
CA CYS A 70 6.84 2.98 -0.19
C CYS A 70 6.83 4.18 0.75
N ALA A 71 7.99 4.47 1.32
CA ALA A 71 8.20 5.64 2.19
C ALA A 71 9.61 6.16 1.96
N ASP A 72 9.72 7.44 1.61
CA ASP A 72 10.99 8.09 1.26
C ASP A 72 11.76 7.30 0.18
N SER A 73 12.97 6.83 0.48
CA SER A 73 13.79 5.98 -0.39
C SER A 73 13.63 4.50 -0.11
N TRP A 74 12.57 4.07 0.58
CA TRP A 74 12.36 2.67 0.95
C TRP A 74 11.12 2.09 0.29
N THR A 75 11.21 0.82 -0.07
CA THR A 75 10.14 0.04 -0.68
C THR A 75 10.05 -1.30 0.03
N TYR A 76 8.94 -1.53 0.75
CA TYR A 76 8.62 -2.81 1.35
C TYR A 76 7.62 -3.55 0.47
N VAL A 77 7.92 -4.80 0.14
CA VAL A 77 7.11 -5.63 -0.75
C VAL A 77 6.88 -6.99 -0.15
N VAL A 78 5.65 -7.48 -0.30
CA VAL A 78 5.30 -8.89 -0.10
C VAL A 78 4.89 -9.44 -1.45
N ALA A 79 5.56 -10.48 -1.89
CA ALA A 79 5.36 -11.08 -3.19
C ALA A 79 5.13 -12.59 -3.07
N THR A 80 4.28 -13.13 -3.92
CA THR A 80 4.12 -14.57 -4.09
C THR A 80 5.16 -15.06 -5.09
N ILE A 81 6.00 -15.99 -4.65
CA ILE A 81 7.06 -16.61 -5.43
C ILE A 81 6.65 -18.04 -5.78
N ASN A 82 6.85 -18.42 -7.04
CA ASN A 82 6.59 -19.77 -7.53
C ASN A 82 7.89 -20.43 -7.99
N GLY A 83 7.99 -21.74 -7.79
CA GLY A 83 9.11 -22.56 -8.25
C GLY A 83 8.64 -23.88 -8.85
N PRO A 84 9.47 -24.53 -9.69
CA PRO A 84 9.13 -25.81 -10.29
C PRO A 84 8.95 -26.88 -9.21
N GLY A 85 7.74 -27.44 -9.10
CA GLY A 85 7.43 -28.53 -8.17
C GLY A 85 7.19 -28.10 -6.72
N SER A 86 7.07 -26.79 -6.46
CA SER A 86 6.77 -26.24 -5.14
C SER A 86 5.43 -25.51 -5.15
N GLU A 87 4.74 -25.51 -4.01
CA GLU A 87 3.60 -24.64 -3.79
C GLU A 87 4.05 -23.16 -3.77
N PRO A 88 3.18 -22.22 -4.17
CA PRO A 88 3.45 -20.79 -4.03
C PRO A 88 3.81 -20.41 -2.59
N SER A 89 4.88 -19.62 -2.42
CA SER A 89 5.29 -19.08 -1.11
C SER A 89 5.19 -17.56 -1.10
N SER A 90 4.89 -16.98 0.07
CA SER A 90 4.86 -15.54 0.25
C SER A 90 6.17 -15.07 0.89
N ASP A 91 6.94 -14.28 0.16
CA ASP A 91 8.23 -13.75 0.59
C ASP A 91 8.20 -12.24 0.74
N ARG A 92 9.05 -11.75 1.64
CA ARG A 92 9.13 -10.34 2.04
C ARG A 92 10.45 -9.75 1.56
N PHE A 93 10.38 -8.60 0.92
CA PHE A 93 11.53 -7.86 0.41
C PHE A 93 11.51 -6.45 0.95
N LEU A 94 12.66 -5.96 1.38
CA LEU A 94 12.86 -4.58 1.76
C LEU A 94 13.96 -4.01 0.91
N PHE A 95 13.63 -2.99 0.12
CA PHE A 95 14.59 -2.29 -0.71
C PHE A 95 14.81 -0.88 -0.21
N ARG A 96 16.04 -0.40 -0.40
CA ARG A 96 16.39 1.00 -0.30
C ARG A 96 16.88 1.48 -1.66
N GLN A 97 16.32 2.57 -2.15
CA GLN A 97 16.83 3.31 -3.28
C GLN A 97 18.14 3.99 -2.89
N ASP A 98 19.22 3.60 -3.53
CA ASP A 98 20.50 4.30 -3.49
C ASP A 98 20.82 4.83 -4.89
N THR A 99 20.73 6.15 -5.04
CA THR A 99 20.86 6.84 -6.33
C THR A 99 19.88 6.23 -7.35
N ASP A 100 20.36 5.38 -8.27
CA ASP A 100 19.57 4.76 -9.35
C ASP A 100 19.40 3.24 -9.18
N MET A 101 19.76 2.66 -8.03
CA MET A 101 19.69 1.23 -7.76
C MET A 101 18.83 0.90 -6.54
N LEU A 102 18.15 -0.26 -6.58
CA LEU A 102 17.47 -0.84 -5.43
C LEU A 102 18.42 -1.80 -4.71
N VAL A 103 18.73 -1.50 -3.46
CA VAL A 103 19.57 -2.36 -2.61
C VAL A 103 18.67 -3.17 -1.71
N LEU A 104 18.78 -4.51 -1.77
CA LEU A 104 18.07 -5.40 -0.85
C LEU A 104 18.65 -5.26 0.55
N MET A 105 17.78 -4.95 1.51
CA MET A 105 18.13 -4.75 2.91
C MET A 105 17.58 -5.89 3.75
N ALA A 106 18.44 -6.46 4.58
CA ALA A 106 18.05 -7.45 5.57
C ALA A 106 17.28 -6.76 6.72
N PRO A 107 16.02 -7.14 7.01
CA PRO A 107 15.21 -6.53 8.07
C PRO A 107 15.92 -6.47 9.43
N GLU A 108 16.63 -7.53 9.80
CA GLU A 108 17.39 -7.61 11.07
C GLU A 108 18.43 -6.49 11.20
N SER A 109 19.16 -6.20 10.13
CA SER A 109 20.23 -5.19 10.13
C SER A 109 19.69 -3.77 10.28
N VAL A 110 18.46 -3.52 9.83
CA VAL A 110 17.87 -2.18 9.81
C VAL A 110 16.95 -1.92 11.01
N CYS A 111 16.36 -2.97 11.58
CA CYS A 111 15.48 -2.87 12.75
C CYS A 111 16.24 -2.64 14.05
N GLU A 112 17.49 -3.11 14.14
CA GLU A 112 18.39 -2.80 15.26
C GLU A 112 18.89 -1.34 15.22
N ASN A 113 18.80 -0.68 14.06
CA ASN A 113 19.33 0.66 13.81
C ASN A 113 18.25 1.75 13.93
N GLN A 114 17.93 2.16 15.16
CA GLN A 114 16.83 3.10 15.43
C GLN A 114 17.20 4.59 15.32
N ALA A 115 18.48 4.96 15.38
CA ALA A 115 18.90 6.36 15.48
C ALA A 115 19.99 6.77 14.46
N GLY A 116 20.36 5.87 13.54
CA GLY A 116 21.57 5.99 12.75
C GLY A 116 22.77 5.61 13.63
N ASN A 117 23.15 4.35 13.59
CA ASN A 117 24.34 3.84 14.23
C ASN A 117 25.59 4.44 13.57
N SER A 118 26.71 4.42 14.30
CA SER A 118 28.01 4.91 13.83
C SER A 118 28.53 4.20 12.58
N ASP A 119 27.93 3.06 12.24
CA ASP A 119 28.27 2.25 11.07
C ASP A 119 27.62 2.78 9.78
N GLY A 120 26.81 3.83 9.88
CA GLY A 120 26.21 4.50 8.73
C GLY A 120 25.08 3.70 8.07
N LEU A 121 24.50 2.71 8.77
CA LEU A 121 23.36 1.99 8.24
C LEU A 121 22.17 2.97 8.14
N PRO A 122 21.37 2.85 7.07
CA PRO A 122 20.20 3.70 6.91
C PRO A 122 19.10 3.31 7.89
N VAL A 123 18.30 4.31 8.30
CA VAL A 123 17.17 4.13 9.21
C VAL A 123 15.90 3.91 8.40
N VAL A 124 15.14 2.88 8.75
CA VAL A 124 13.83 2.60 8.13
C VAL A 124 12.81 3.63 8.60
N PRO A 125 12.00 4.21 7.70
CA PRO A 125 10.94 5.15 8.06
C PRO A 125 9.93 4.52 9.03
N ASP A 126 9.45 5.33 9.97
CA ASP A 126 8.47 4.91 10.98
C ASP A 126 7.21 4.27 10.40
N GLN A 127 6.82 4.70 9.20
CA GLN A 127 5.68 4.19 8.45
C GLN A 127 5.85 2.70 8.07
N LEU A 128 7.07 2.29 7.73
CA LEU A 128 7.41 0.93 7.31
C LEU A 128 7.84 0.04 8.47
N ARG A 129 8.33 0.65 9.55
CA ARG A 129 8.91 -0.04 10.71
C ARG A 129 7.96 -1.07 11.33
N ALA A 130 6.67 -0.78 11.38
CA ALA A 130 5.67 -1.73 11.89
C ALA A 130 5.48 -2.96 10.98
N GLN A 131 5.74 -2.86 9.67
CA GLN A 131 5.64 -4.01 8.76
C GLN A 131 6.96 -4.79 8.66
N VAL A 132 8.08 -4.08 8.73
CA VAL A 132 9.43 -4.63 8.56
C VAL A 132 9.96 -5.27 9.85
N CYS A 133 9.72 -4.63 10.99
CA CYS A 133 10.33 -4.98 12.27
C CYS A 133 9.38 -5.67 13.25
N ASP A 134 8.17 -6.03 12.81
CA ASP A 134 7.26 -6.81 13.65
C ASP A 134 7.89 -8.19 13.92
N SER A 135 8.24 -8.43 15.18
CA SER A 135 8.94 -9.62 15.66
C SER A 135 7.96 -10.64 16.23
#